data_AF-A0A9D4M2N9-F1
#
_entry.id   AF-A0A9D4M2N9-F1
#
_cell.length_a   1.000
_cell.length_b   1.000
_cell.length_c   1.000
_cell.angle_alpha   90.00
_cell.angle_beta   90.00
_cell.angle_gamma   90.00
#
_symmetry.space_group_name_H-M   'P 1'
#
loop_
_entity.id
_entity.type
_entity.pdbx_description
1 polymer ?
#
loop_
_entity_poly.entity_id
_entity_poly.type
_entity_poly.pdbx_seq_one_letter_code
_entity_poly.pdbx_strand_id
1 'polypeptide(L)'
;MADVEKDEPSPAEDIVVTKYKMAGDMVNGLLKEVIEKCVDGASVLSICMFGDDRLLAETGKVFKKEKEMKKGIAFPTCVSVNNCICHFSPLRTDPDVTLKTGDLVKIDLGAHIDGFIAVVAHTLIVGASKDSPVDGRKADVILAAHNAVEVALRMVKPGAENNTVTDAIQKVAESYKCKPVEGMLSHQLKRHVIDGEKAIIQNPSETQK
;
A
#
# COMPACT_ATOMS: atom_id res chain seq x y z
N MET A 1 19.76 28.70 -20.67
CA MET A 1 20.23 27.37 -21.08
C MET A 1 19.09 26.43 -20.78
N ALA A 2 18.41 25.92 -21.81
CA ALA A 2 17.36 24.93 -21.61
C ALA A 2 18.05 23.67 -21.09
N ASP A 3 17.82 23.33 -19.82
CA ASP A 3 18.14 22.01 -19.32
C ASP A 3 17.42 21.02 -20.24
N VAL A 4 18.21 20.31 -21.03
CA VAL A 4 17.74 19.13 -21.74
C VAL A 4 17.31 18.19 -20.62
N GLU A 5 15.99 18.08 -20.38
CA GLU A 5 15.42 17.03 -19.56
C GLU A 5 16.02 15.73 -20.08
N LYS A 6 16.99 15.18 -19.33
CA LYS A 6 17.42 13.81 -19.57
C LYS A 6 16.15 12.98 -19.46
N ASP A 7 15.82 12.23 -20.51
CA ASP A 7 14.68 11.32 -20.51
C ASP A 7 14.64 10.57 -19.17
N GLU A 8 13.62 10.88 -18.37
CA GLU A 8 13.48 10.27 -17.05
C GLU A 8 13.18 8.79 -17.26
N PRO A 9 13.93 7.85 -16.63
CA PRO A 9 13.71 6.43 -16.85
C PRO A 9 12.25 6.06 -16.61
N SER A 10 11.61 5.43 -17.60
CA SER A 10 10.17 5.19 -17.60
C SER A 10 9.82 3.75 -17.94
N PRO A 11 8.58 3.29 -17.66
CA PRO A 11 8.11 1.97 -18.09
C PRO A 11 8.09 1.73 -19.61
N ALA A 12 8.49 2.71 -20.44
CA ALA A 12 8.77 2.47 -21.86
C ALA A 12 10.03 1.61 -22.08
N GLU A 13 10.91 1.52 -21.08
CA GLU A 13 12.11 0.68 -21.11
C GLU A 13 11.89 -0.66 -20.41
N ASP A 14 12.20 -1.77 -21.08
CA ASP A 14 12.00 -3.13 -20.54
C ASP A 14 12.69 -3.36 -19.20
N ILE A 15 13.87 -2.77 -19.00
CA ILE A 15 14.63 -2.89 -17.76
C ILE A 15 13.93 -2.19 -16.59
N VAL A 16 13.23 -1.07 -16.84
CA VAL A 16 12.46 -0.35 -15.84
C VAL A 16 11.26 -1.19 -15.42
N VAL A 17 10.51 -1.76 -16.38
CA VAL A 17 9.40 -2.67 -16.11
C VAL A 17 9.86 -3.89 -15.31
N THR A 18 11.04 -4.44 -15.66
CA THR A 18 11.62 -5.58 -14.93
C THR A 18 11.89 -5.23 -13.47
N LYS A 19 12.45 -4.05 -13.18
CA LYS A 19 12.71 -3.61 -11.80
C LYS A 19 11.43 -3.41 -11.00
N TYR A 20 10.38 -2.81 -11.59
CA TYR A 20 9.05 -2.71 -10.96
C TYR A 20 8.44 -4.09 -10.68
N LYS A 21 8.48 -5.01 -11.64
CA LYS A 21 7.96 -6.38 -11.48
C LYS A 21 8.69 -7.12 -10.36
N MET A 22 10.02 -7.05 -10.33
CA MET A 22 10.82 -7.67 -9.27
C MET A 22 10.47 -7.10 -7.89
N ALA A 23 10.33 -5.78 -7.75
CA ALA A 23 9.90 -5.17 -6.50
C ALA A 23 8.48 -5.62 -6.11
N GLY A 24 7.55 -5.64 -7.07
CA GLY A 24 6.17 -6.08 -6.86
C GLY A 24 6.06 -7.54 -6.44
N ASP A 25 6.82 -8.44 -7.07
CA ASP A 25 6.83 -9.87 -6.73
C ASP A 25 7.37 -10.12 -5.31
N MET A 26 8.43 -9.41 -4.91
CA MET A 26 8.95 -9.48 -3.53
C MET A 26 7.91 -9.01 -2.53
N VAL A 27 7.32 -7.85 -2.76
CA VAL A 27 6.32 -7.22 -1.88
C VAL A 27 5.07 -8.10 -1.76
N ASN A 28 4.58 -8.68 -2.85
CA ASN A 28 3.44 -9.59 -2.85
C ASN A 28 3.71 -10.91 -2.12
N GLY A 29 4.91 -11.47 -2.28
CA GLY A 29 5.34 -12.66 -1.53
C GLY A 29 5.37 -12.36 -0.03
N LEU A 30 5.98 -11.23 0.34
CA LEU A 30 6.09 -10.81 1.73
C LEU A 30 4.77 -10.51 2.40
N LEU A 31 3.86 -9.83 1.68
CA LEU A 31 2.55 -9.49 2.18
C LEU A 31 1.81 -10.76 2.66
N LYS A 32 1.94 -11.87 1.93
CA LYS A 32 1.36 -13.17 2.35
C LYS A 32 2.00 -13.68 3.65
N GLU A 33 3.32 -13.63 3.75
CA GLU A 33 4.04 -14.01 4.99
C GLU A 33 3.61 -13.15 6.18
N VAL A 34 3.38 -11.84 5.98
CA VAL A 34 2.93 -10.91 7.03
C VAL A 34 1.47 -11.18 7.40
N ILE A 35 0.59 -11.43 6.43
CA ILE A 35 -0.82 -11.83 6.65
C ILE A 35 -0.89 -13.07 7.54
N GLU A 36 -0.06 -14.08 7.28
CA GLU A 36 -0.02 -15.32 8.08
C GLU A 36 0.41 -15.09 9.54
N LYS A 37 1.10 -13.99 9.83
CA LYS A 37 1.49 -13.60 11.19
C LYS A 37 0.43 -12.78 11.92
N CYS A 38 -0.59 -12.27 11.23
CA CYS A 38 -1.68 -11.51 11.83
C CYS A 38 -2.69 -12.44 12.51
N VAL A 39 -2.27 -13.06 13.61
CA VAL A 39 -3.07 -13.98 14.43
C VAL A 39 -3.38 -13.38 15.81
N ASP A 40 -4.37 -13.96 16.50
CA ASP A 40 -4.69 -13.60 17.89
C ASP A 40 -3.45 -13.71 18.79
N GLY A 41 -3.23 -12.68 19.62
CA GLY A 41 -2.08 -12.62 20.51
C GLY A 41 -0.78 -12.15 19.85
N ALA A 42 -0.76 -11.90 18.53
CA ALA A 42 0.45 -11.45 17.85
C ALA A 42 0.78 -9.98 18.20
N SER A 43 2.06 -9.72 18.45
CA SER A 43 2.63 -8.38 18.67
C SER A 43 2.74 -7.61 17.36
N VAL A 44 2.16 -6.42 17.29
CA VAL A 44 2.25 -5.54 16.12
C VAL A 44 3.71 -5.12 15.88
N LEU A 45 4.45 -4.76 16.92
CA LEU A 45 5.88 -4.43 16.81
C LEU A 45 6.67 -5.59 16.17
N SER A 46 6.40 -6.81 16.61
CA SER A 46 7.10 -8.00 16.10
C SER A 46 6.78 -8.28 14.63
N ILE A 47 5.54 -8.02 14.20
CA ILE A 47 5.12 -8.16 12.81
C ILE A 47 5.82 -7.11 11.93
N CYS A 48 5.85 -5.84 12.35
CA CYS A 48 6.52 -4.76 11.63
C CYS A 48 8.02 -5.06 11.47
N MET A 49 8.70 -5.43 12.56
CA MET A 49 10.12 -5.79 12.50
C MET A 49 10.38 -6.98 11.57
N PHE A 50 9.53 -8.02 11.63
CA PHE A 50 9.64 -9.15 10.72
C PHE A 50 9.53 -8.73 9.25
N GLY A 51 8.55 -7.89 8.91
CA GLY A 51 8.36 -7.41 7.54
C GLY A 51 9.58 -6.65 7.01
N ASP A 52 10.13 -5.74 7.82
CA ASP A 52 11.29 -4.94 7.41
C ASP A 52 12.57 -5.79 7.26
N ASP A 53 12.84 -6.68 8.21
CA ASP A 53 13.97 -7.61 8.14
C ASP A 53 13.89 -8.50 6.88
N ARG A 54 12.67 -8.95 6.55
CA ARG A 54 12.41 -9.80 5.40
C ARG A 54 12.51 -9.02 4.07
N LEU A 55 12.03 -7.77 4.01
CA LEU A 55 12.24 -6.87 2.85
C LEU A 55 13.73 -6.67 2.56
N LEU A 56 14.53 -6.36 3.58
CA LEU A 56 15.97 -6.17 3.44
C LEU A 56 16.65 -7.47 2.98
N ALA A 57 16.25 -8.61 3.53
CA ALA A 57 16.78 -9.91 3.13
C ALA A 57 16.47 -10.25 1.66
N GLU A 58 15.23 -10.04 1.18
CA GLU A 58 14.85 -10.34 -0.20
C GLU A 58 15.49 -9.40 -1.21
N THR A 59 15.45 -8.09 -0.95
CA THR A 59 16.09 -7.09 -1.83
C THR A 59 17.62 -7.27 -1.90
N GLY A 60 18.24 -7.75 -0.82
CA GLY A 60 19.67 -8.10 -0.79
C GLY A 60 20.07 -9.29 -1.68
N LYS A 61 19.11 -10.11 -2.14
CA LYS A 61 19.40 -11.28 -2.99
C LYS A 61 19.61 -10.93 -4.47
N VAL A 62 19.04 -9.82 -4.93
CA VAL A 62 19.06 -9.42 -6.35
C VAL A 62 20.15 -8.40 -6.63
N PHE A 63 20.59 -8.26 -7.88
CA PHE A 63 21.55 -7.23 -8.32
C PHE A 63 22.83 -7.13 -7.44
N LYS A 64 23.37 -8.27 -6.99
CA LYS A 64 24.54 -8.32 -6.08
C LYS A 64 25.84 -7.80 -6.73
N LYS A 65 25.92 -7.83 -8.06
CA LYS A 65 27.09 -7.35 -8.81
C LYS A 65 27.09 -5.83 -8.96
N GLU A 66 25.95 -5.18 -8.83
CA GLU A 66 25.80 -3.73 -8.93
C GLU A 66 25.86 -3.10 -7.53
N LYS A 67 27.09 -2.87 -7.05
CA LYS A 67 27.34 -2.38 -5.68
C LYS A 67 26.74 -1.00 -5.38
N GLU A 68 26.63 -0.15 -6.40
CA GLU A 68 26.08 1.22 -6.28
C GLU A 68 24.55 1.27 -6.41
N MET A 69 23.90 0.16 -6.79
CA MET A 69 22.45 0.15 -6.97
C MET A 69 21.74 0.17 -5.61
N LYS A 70 20.98 1.23 -5.36
CA LYS A 70 20.14 1.35 -4.17
C LYS A 70 18.92 0.44 -4.28
N LYS A 71 18.69 -0.37 -3.26
CA LYS A 71 17.55 -1.27 -3.13
C LYS A 71 17.26 -1.51 -1.66
N GLY A 72 16.01 -1.81 -1.33
CA GLY A 72 15.60 -1.99 0.05
C GLY A 72 14.15 -1.58 0.27
N ILE A 73 13.89 -1.10 1.48
CA ILE A 73 12.57 -0.66 1.93
C ILE A 73 12.23 0.67 1.26
N ALA A 74 11.11 0.72 0.55
CA ALA A 74 10.52 1.96 0.03
C ALA A 74 9.49 2.54 1.00
N PHE A 75 8.76 1.65 1.68
CA PHE A 75 7.78 2.00 2.69
C PHE A 75 7.86 0.97 3.83
N PRO A 76 8.06 1.40 5.10
CA PRO A 76 8.23 0.47 6.21
C PRO A 76 6.97 -0.32 6.46
N THR A 77 7.13 -1.50 7.03
CA THR A 77 6.00 -2.37 7.36
C THR A 77 5.15 -1.71 8.45
N CYS A 78 3.93 -1.32 8.08
CA CYS A 78 2.94 -0.73 8.96
C CYS A 78 1.79 -1.72 9.20
N VAL A 79 1.28 -1.77 10.43
CA VAL A 79 0.15 -2.61 10.82
C VAL A 79 -0.84 -1.76 11.62
N SER A 80 -1.84 -1.20 10.93
CA SER A 80 -2.82 -0.28 11.51
C SER A 80 -4.11 -1.02 11.87
N VAL A 81 -4.47 -1.03 13.16
CA VAL A 81 -5.59 -1.81 13.71
C VAL A 81 -6.85 -0.96 13.87
N ASN A 82 -8.00 -1.52 13.49
CA ASN A 82 -9.35 -0.95 13.61
C ASN A 82 -9.44 0.49 13.10
N ASN A 83 -9.67 1.46 13.99
CA ASN A 83 -9.86 2.87 13.67
C ASN A 83 -8.55 3.62 13.37
N CYS A 84 -7.38 3.02 13.62
CA CYS A 84 -6.12 3.59 13.17
C CYS A 84 -6.10 3.57 11.64
N ILE A 85 -5.93 4.74 11.00
CA ILE A 85 -6.08 4.90 9.54
C ILE A 85 -4.92 4.23 8.80
N CYS A 86 -3.69 4.67 9.05
CA CYS A 86 -2.49 4.22 8.36
C CYS A 86 -1.24 4.47 9.22
N HIS A 87 -0.07 4.03 8.72
CA HIS A 87 1.27 4.39 9.20
C HIS A 87 1.59 4.01 10.65
N PHE A 88 0.95 2.96 11.18
CA PHE A 88 1.30 2.47 12.52
C PHE A 88 2.47 1.48 12.44
N SER A 89 3.66 1.98 12.75
CA SER A 89 4.89 1.20 12.90
C SER A 89 5.55 1.60 14.24
N PRO A 90 5.19 0.94 15.35
CA PRO A 90 5.59 1.37 16.69
C PRO A 90 7.10 1.25 16.91
N LEU A 91 7.66 2.12 17.74
CA LEU A 91 9.03 1.99 18.23
C LEU A 91 9.13 0.90 19.30
N ARG A 92 10.34 0.38 19.54
CA ARG A 92 10.62 -0.58 20.62
C ARG A 92 10.31 -0.04 22.02
N THR A 93 10.29 1.28 22.16
CA THR A 93 9.98 1.98 23.41
C THR A 93 8.49 2.24 23.60
N ASP A 94 7.70 2.10 22.54
CA ASP A 94 6.25 2.31 22.61
C ASP A 94 5.58 1.10 23.26
N PRO A 95 4.45 1.29 23.97
CA PRO A 95 3.64 0.18 24.43
C PRO A 95 3.20 -0.69 23.24
N ASP A 96 3.45 -1.99 23.32
CA ASP A 96 3.09 -2.89 22.24
C ASP A 96 1.57 -3.04 22.09
N VAL A 97 1.13 -3.23 20.85
CA VAL A 97 -0.27 -3.49 20.51
C VAL A 97 -0.37 -4.96 20.13
N THR A 98 -1.22 -5.70 20.85
CA THR A 98 -1.47 -7.10 20.57
C THR A 98 -2.76 -7.26 19.78
N LEU A 99 -2.70 -8.00 18.68
CA LEU A 99 -3.85 -8.32 17.84
C LEU A 99 -4.84 -9.24 18.57
N LYS A 100 -6.12 -9.04 18.31
CA LYS A 100 -7.21 -9.85 18.86
C LYS A 100 -8.10 -10.39 17.75
N THR A 101 -8.67 -11.56 17.98
CA THR A 101 -9.69 -12.14 17.11
C THR A 101 -10.80 -11.14 16.83
N GLY A 102 -11.12 -10.97 15.55
CA GLY A 102 -12.09 -10.00 15.06
C GLY A 102 -11.50 -8.62 14.76
N ASP A 103 -10.25 -8.31 15.11
CA ASP A 103 -9.64 -7.03 14.74
C ASP A 103 -9.55 -6.86 13.22
N LEU A 104 -9.87 -5.65 12.74
CA LEU A 104 -9.62 -5.25 11.36
C LEU A 104 -8.19 -4.72 11.25
N VAL A 105 -7.34 -5.40 10.51
CA VAL A 105 -5.92 -5.10 10.42
C VAL A 105 -5.57 -4.69 9.01
N LYS A 106 -4.91 -3.54 8.88
CA LYS A 106 -4.40 -2.99 7.62
C LYS A 106 -2.88 -3.13 7.62
N ILE A 107 -2.36 -3.91 6.70
CA ILE A 107 -0.93 -4.08 6.46
C ILE A 107 -0.55 -3.18 5.30
N ASP A 108 0.55 -2.46 5.41
CA ASP A 108 1.15 -1.66 4.33
C ASP A 108 2.67 -1.83 4.35
N LEU A 109 3.28 -2.10 3.21
CA LEU A 109 4.73 -2.26 3.07
C LEU A 109 5.16 -2.06 1.62
N GLY A 110 6.43 -1.70 1.41
CA GLY A 110 6.95 -1.50 0.07
C GLY A 110 8.45 -1.69 -0.07
N ALA A 111 8.85 -2.08 -1.27
CA ALA A 111 10.25 -2.24 -1.68
C ALA A 111 10.57 -1.32 -2.86
N HIS A 112 11.85 -1.02 -3.04
CA HIS A 112 12.33 -0.47 -4.29
C HIS A 112 13.56 -1.20 -4.81
N ILE A 113 13.69 -1.23 -6.13
CA ILE A 113 14.89 -1.65 -6.84
C ILE A 113 15.35 -0.47 -7.69
N ASP A 114 16.55 0.05 -7.47
CA ASP A 114 17.11 1.20 -8.18
C ASP A 114 16.23 2.46 -8.16
N GLY A 115 15.38 2.57 -7.14
CA GLY A 115 14.43 3.67 -6.97
C GLY A 115 13.07 3.46 -7.61
N PHE A 116 12.84 2.34 -8.30
CA PHE A 116 11.52 1.96 -8.80
C PHE A 116 10.74 1.26 -7.70
N ILE A 117 9.66 1.90 -7.27
CA ILE A 117 8.93 1.59 -6.04
C ILE A 117 7.75 0.67 -6.32
N ALA A 118 7.56 -0.34 -5.47
CA ALA A 118 6.32 -1.09 -5.35
C ALA A 118 5.85 -1.05 -3.89
N VAL A 119 4.63 -0.57 -3.65
CA VAL A 119 3.98 -0.55 -2.34
C VAL A 119 2.68 -1.31 -2.46
N VAL A 120 2.32 -2.06 -1.41
CA VAL A 120 1.06 -2.77 -1.33
C VAL A 120 0.44 -2.60 0.05
N ALA A 121 -0.88 -2.47 0.07
CA ALA A 121 -1.65 -2.55 1.29
C ALA A 121 -2.76 -3.60 1.20
N HIS A 122 -3.08 -4.24 2.31
CA HIS A 122 -4.16 -5.21 2.41
C HIS A 122 -4.88 -5.11 3.75
N THR A 123 -6.21 -5.30 3.72
CA THR A 123 -7.03 -5.31 4.93
C THR A 123 -7.57 -6.71 5.17
N LEU A 124 -7.40 -7.22 6.39
CA LEU A 124 -7.90 -8.51 6.84
C LEU A 124 -8.64 -8.40 8.17
N ILE A 125 -9.34 -9.48 8.54
CA ILE A 125 -9.95 -9.64 9.86
C ILE A 125 -9.26 -10.81 10.56
N VAL A 126 -8.69 -10.57 11.74
CA VAL A 126 -7.96 -11.60 12.49
C VAL A 126 -8.92 -12.72 12.87
N GLY A 127 -8.56 -13.95 12.54
CA GLY A 127 -9.37 -15.15 12.82
C GLY A 127 -10.57 -15.36 11.89
N ALA A 128 -10.77 -14.54 10.86
CA ALA A 128 -11.81 -14.79 9.86
C ALA A 128 -11.48 -16.01 9.00
N SER A 129 -12.50 -16.79 8.68
CA SER A 129 -12.38 -17.97 7.82
C SER A 129 -13.65 -18.18 6.99
N LYS A 130 -13.65 -19.19 6.11
CA LYS A 130 -14.87 -19.57 5.38
C LYS A 130 -15.98 -20.07 6.31
N ASP A 131 -15.60 -20.73 7.41
CA ASP A 131 -16.52 -21.29 8.39
C ASP A 131 -17.01 -20.24 9.41
N SER A 132 -16.28 -19.13 9.53
CA SER A 132 -16.63 -17.97 10.38
C SER A 132 -16.52 -16.68 9.55
N PRO A 133 -17.50 -16.42 8.66
CA PRO A 133 -17.50 -15.23 7.82
C PRO A 133 -17.67 -13.96 8.66
N VAL A 134 -17.19 -12.85 8.10
CA VAL A 134 -17.31 -11.53 8.72
C VAL A 134 -18.62 -10.89 8.27
N ASP A 135 -19.35 -10.27 9.20
CA ASP A 135 -20.59 -9.56 8.92
C ASP A 135 -20.57 -8.11 9.45
N GLY A 136 -21.71 -7.43 9.31
CA GLY A 136 -21.93 -6.07 9.79
C GLY A 136 -20.99 -5.03 9.19
N ARG A 137 -20.68 -3.99 9.98
CA ARG A 137 -19.93 -2.82 9.50
C ARG A 137 -18.51 -3.13 9.04
N LYS A 138 -17.89 -4.19 9.57
CA LYS A 138 -16.55 -4.64 9.13
C LYS A 138 -16.60 -5.25 7.73
N ALA A 139 -17.61 -6.07 7.45
CA ALA A 139 -17.84 -6.59 6.10
C ALA A 139 -18.17 -5.45 5.12
N ASP A 140 -19.06 -4.54 5.51
CA ASP A 140 -19.47 -3.41 4.67
C ASP A 140 -18.27 -2.54 4.25
N VAL A 141 -17.41 -2.14 5.20
CA VAL A 141 -16.27 -1.26 4.90
C VAL A 141 -15.18 -1.95 4.08
N ILE A 142 -14.96 -3.25 4.28
CA ILE A 142 -14.00 -4.03 3.48
C ILE A 142 -14.51 -4.18 2.05
N LEU A 143 -15.80 -4.51 1.86
CA LEU A 143 -16.40 -4.61 0.53
C LEU A 143 -16.44 -3.25 -0.19
N ALA A 144 -16.74 -2.17 0.53
CA ALA A 144 -16.70 -0.82 -0.01
C ALA A 144 -15.30 -0.48 -0.54
N ALA A 145 -14.25 -0.74 0.25
CA ALA A 145 -12.87 -0.47 -0.14
C ALA A 145 -12.42 -1.35 -1.32
N HIS A 146 -12.77 -2.65 -1.29
CA HIS A 146 -12.44 -3.57 -2.39
C HIS A 146 -13.08 -3.14 -3.71
N ASN A 147 -14.39 -2.86 -3.70
CA ASN A 147 -15.10 -2.43 -4.89
C ASN A 147 -14.64 -1.04 -5.38
N ALA A 148 -14.23 -0.15 -4.48
CA ALA A 148 -13.64 1.13 -4.85
C ALA A 148 -12.30 0.95 -5.58
N VAL A 149 -11.43 0.04 -5.11
CA VAL A 149 -10.17 -0.32 -5.79
C VAL A 149 -10.44 -0.93 -7.16
N GLU A 150 -11.42 -1.84 -7.28
CA GLU A 150 -11.80 -2.43 -8.57
C GLU A 150 -12.27 -1.38 -9.58
N VAL A 151 -13.06 -0.39 -9.13
CA VAL A 151 -13.48 0.73 -9.97
C VAL A 151 -12.29 1.60 -10.38
N ALA A 152 -11.43 1.97 -9.44
CA ALA A 152 -10.23 2.76 -9.72
C ALA A 152 -9.32 2.06 -10.74
N LEU A 153 -9.09 0.75 -10.59
CA LEU A 153 -8.29 -0.06 -11.51
C LEU A 153 -8.80 0.00 -12.97
N ARG A 154 -10.12 0.10 -13.16
CA ARG A 154 -10.75 0.17 -14.50
C ARG A 154 -10.76 1.59 -15.08
N MET A 155 -10.68 2.60 -14.22
CA MET A 155 -10.82 4.01 -14.60
C MET A 155 -9.49 4.72 -14.77
N VAL A 156 -8.45 4.34 -14.04
CA VAL A 156 -7.11 4.92 -14.17
C VAL A 156 -6.48 4.41 -15.47
N LYS A 157 -6.55 5.23 -16.51
CA LYS A 157 -6.00 4.96 -17.84
C LYS A 157 -5.66 6.26 -18.57
N PRO A 158 -4.82 6.22 -19.63
CA PRO A 158 -4.53 7.41 -20.42
C PRO A 158 -5.81 8.12 -20.90
N GLY A 159 -5.84 9.45 -20.75
CA GLY A 159 -6.97 10.29 -21.11
C GLY A 159 -8.09 10.40 -20.07
N ALA A 160 -8.00 9.68 -18.94
CA ALA A 160 -8.93 9.86 -17.82
C ALA A 160 -8.50 11.01 -16.89
N GLU A 161 -9.49 11.69 -16.31
CA GLU A 161 -9.26 12.72 -15.27
C GLU A 161 -9.31 12.10 -13.86
N ASN A 162 -8.48 12.60 -12.96
CA ASN A 162 -8.41 12.14 -11.57
C ASN A 162 -9.74 12.35 -10.82
N ASN A 163 -10.40 13.49 -11.02
CA ASN A 163 -11.68 13.81 -10.38
C ASN A 163 -12.78 12.79 -10.71
N THR A 164 -12.80 12.24 -11.92
CA THR A 164 -13.77 11.21 -12.28
C THR A 164 -13.58 9.92 -11.47
N VAL A 165 -12.32 9.58 -11.15
CA VAL A 165 -12.00 8.43 -10.28
C VAL A 165 -12.44 8.72 -8.84
N THR A 166 -12.17 9.92 -8.35
CA THR A 166 -12.62 10.39 -7.02
C THR A 166 -14.13 10.26 -6.86
N ASP A 167 -14.90 10.77 -7.81
CA ASP A 167 -16.37 10.72 -7.78
C ASP A 167 -16.91 9.29 -7.81
N ALA A 168 -16.25 8.40 -8.57
CA ALA A 168 -16.66 7.00 -8.66
C ALA A 168 -16.40 6.25 -7.36
N ILE A 169 -15.23 6.46 -6.73
CA ILE A 169 -14.91 5.90 -5.41
C ILE A 169 -15.93 6.36 -4.36
N GLN A 170 -16.28 7.66 -4.38
CA GLN A 170 -17.27 8.22 -3.46
C GLN A 170 -18.63 7.52 -3.57
N LYS A 171 -19.15 7.36 -4.80
CA LYS A 171 -20.42 6.67 -5.05
C LYS A 171 -20.40 5.20 -4.59
N VAL A 172 -19.29 4.50 -4.81
CA VAL A 172 -19.14 3.11 -4.31
C VAL A 172 -19.20 3.09 -2.79
N ALA A 173 -18.43 3.93 -2.11
CA ALA A 173 -18.41 3.97 -0.65
C ALA A 173 -19.80 4.26 -0.05
N GLU A 174 -20.52 5.22 -0.63
CA GLU A 174 -21.87 5.60 -0.19
C GLU A 174 -22.88 4.44 -0.27
N SER A 175 -22.76 3.56 -1.28
CA SER A 175 -23.63 2.38 -1.40
C SER A 175 -23.52 1.40 -0.21
N TYR A 176 -22.40 1.43 0.51
CA TYR A 176 -22.15 0.68 1.75
C TYR A 176 -22.34 1.52 3.02
N LYS A 177 -22.89 2.74 2.90
CA LYS A 177 -22.96 3.73 3.99
C LYS A 177 -21.59 4.03 4.58
N CYS A 178 -20.55 4.00 3.75
CA CYS A 178 -19.17 4.33 4.10
C CYS A 178 -18.78 5.67 3.48
N LYS A 179 -17.71 6.26 3.99
CA LYS A 179 -17.13 7.50 3.46
C LYS A 179 -15.62 7.30 3.30
N PRO A 180 -15.02 7.64 2.13
CA PRO A 180 -13.57 7.68 1.98
C PRO A 180 -12.95 8.70 2.95
N VAL A 181 -11.73 8.44 3.40
CA VAL A 181 -11.04 9.37 4.30
C VAL A 181 -10.69 10.65 3.54
N GLU A 182 -11.07 11.78 4.11
CA GLU A 182 -10.88 13.11 3.53
C GLU A 182 -9.42 13.44 3.27
N GLY A 183 -9.13 13.94 2.05
CA GLY A 183 -7.82 14.48 1.69
C GLY A 183 -6.72 13.44 1.46
N MET A 184 -7.03 12.14 1.47
CA MET A 184 -6.03 11.11 1.16
C MET A 184 -5.65 11.12 -0.32
N LEU A 185 -4.36 10.95 -0.60
CA LEU A 185 -3.80 11.05 -1.95
C LEU A 185 -3.28 9.69 -2.43
N SER A 186 -3.58 9.37 -3.68
CA SER A 186 -2.89 8.31 -4.43
C SER A 186 -1.90 8.97 -5.40
N HIS A 187 -0.61 8.79 -5.18
CA HIS A 187 0.45 9.51 -5.89
C HIS A 187 0.95 8.80 -7.15
N GLN A 188 1.38 9.60 -8.13
CA GLN A 188 2.24 9.13 -9.20
C GLN A 188 3.61 8.71 -8.64
N LEU A 189 4.10 7.56 -9.10
CA LEU A 189 5.45 7.10 -8.77
C LEU A 189 6.42 7.42 -9.91
N LYS A 190 7.64 7.83 -9.54
CA LYS A 190 8.80 7.95 -10.44
C LYS A 190 10.03 7.34 -9.78
N ARG A 191 11.16 7.28 -10.49
CA ARG A 191 12.41 6.77 -9.91
C ARG A 191 12.83 7.67 -8.73
N HIS A 192 12.93 7.09 -7.53
CA HIS A 192 13.25 7.78 -6.28
C HIS A 192 12.21 8.81 -5.81
N VAL A 193 10.99 8.82 -6.38
CA VAL A 193 9.91 9.73 -5.98
C VAL A 193 8.66 8.91 -5.69
N ILE A 194 8.27 8.85 -4.42
CA ILE A 194 7.08 8.11 -3.96
C ILE A 194 5.81 8.97 -4.00
N ASP A 195 5.98 10.29 -4.00
CA ASP A 195 4.96 11.32 -3.82
C ASP A 195 4.97 12.29 -5.01
N GLY A 196 4.87 11.76 -6.23
CA GLY A 196 4.85 12.58 -7.44
C GLY A 196 3.70 13.60 -7.44
N GLU A 197 3.92 14.68 -8.21
CA GLU A 197 3.02 15.86 -8.25
C GLU A 197 1.59 15.51 -8.67
N LYS A 198 1.41 14.54 -9.57
CA LYS A 198 0.08 14.09 -9.98
C LYS A 198 -0.48 13.14 -8.93
N ALA A 199 -1.66 13.46 -8.42
CA ALA A 199 -2.36 12.63 -7.45
C ALA A 199 -3.87 12.54 -7.73
N ILE A 200 -4.47 11.47 -7.22
CA ILE A 200 -5.93 11.32 -7.09
C ILE A 200 -6.27 11.56 -5.62
N ILE A 201 -7.13 12.54 -5.35
CA ILE A 201 -7.57 12.89 -4.00
C ILE A 201 -8.88 12.18 -3.64
N GLN A 202 -9.01 11.69 -2.41
CA GLN A 202 -10.24 11.10 -1.91
C GLN A 202 -11.04 12.10 -1.08
N ASN A 203 -12.36 12.17 -1.33
CA ASN A 203 -13.29 13.01 -0.60
C ASN A 203 -12.70 14.40 -0.27
N PRO A 204 -12.31 15.22 -1.27
CA PRO A 204 -11.71 16.52 -1.02
C PRO A 204 -12.70 17.46 -0.33
N SER A 205 -12.21 18.26 0.63
CA SER A 205 -12.94 19.40 1.16
C SER A 205 -13.16 20.48 0.08
N GLU A 206 -14.03 21.46 0.33
CA GLU A 206 -14.32 22.54 -0.63
C GLU A 206 -13.07 23.34 -1.04
N THR A 207 -12.06 23.43 -0.18
CA THR A 207 -10.80 24.13 -0.50
C THR A 207 -9.80 23.26 -1.28
N GLN A 208 -10.05 21.96 -1.40
CA GLN A 208 -9.20 20.97 -2.07
C GLN A 208 -9.74 20.49 -3.41
N LYS A 209 -10.96 20.92 -3.78
CA LYS A 209 -11.56 20.72 -5.11
C LYS A 209 -10.96 21.69 -6.12
#